data_AF-A0A357JGM1-F1
#
_entry.id   AF-A0A357JGM1-F1
#
_cell.length_a   1.000
_cell.length_b   1.000
_cell.length_c   1.000
_cell.angle_alpha   90.00
_cell.angle_beta   90.00
_cell.angle_gamma   90.00
#
_symmetry.space_group_name_H-M   'P 1'
#
loop_
_entity.id
_entity.type
_entity.pdbx_description
1 polymer ?
#
loop_
_entity_poly.entity_id
_entity_poly.type
_entity_poly.pdbx_seq_one_letter_code
_entity_poly.pdbx_strand_id
1 'polypeptide(L)'
;MPKNVWEEFSKGNYVGFEYDKLGNKKIIKVDIDAARMGGANAVSNKNMAKLAASLGHFKYTKLLKNVNLSNVTYVYGKKDEQVGRLTKNEIDFLKSKKVKLFIGEGTHGETVDSFIKVSLDYLIDPKIAYIL
;
A
#
# COMPACT_ATOMS: atom_id res chain seq x y z
N MET A 1 5.08 0.94 -5.46
CA MET A 1 6.14 1.40 -4.53
C MET A 1 7.08 2.40 -5.24
N PRO A 2 7.47 3.52 -4.62
CA PRO A 2 8.41 4.49 -5.21
C PRO A 2 9.78 3.86 -5.51
N LYS A 3 10.49 4.38 -6.53
CA LYS A 3 11.76 3.81 -7.01
C LYS A 3 12.82 3.70 -5.91
N ASN A 4 13.05 4.81 -5.23
CA ASN A 4 13.99 4.93 -4.11
C ASN A 4 13.66 4.06 -2.89
N VAL A 5 12.44 3.52 -2.81
CA VAL A 5 12.03 2.62 -1.73
C VAL A 5 12.29 1.17 -2.13
N TRP A 6 11.80 0.74 -3.30
CA TRP A 6 11.99 -0.64 -3.74
C TRP A 6 13.47 -0.95 -4.02
N GLU A 7 14.28 0.03 -4.45
CA GLU A 7 15.72 -0.13 -4.63
C GLU A 7 16.44 -0.41 -3.30
N GLU A 8 16.09 0.29 -2.21
CA GLU A 8 16.66 -0.01 -0.89
C GLU A 8 16.18 -1.35 -0.35
N PHE A 9 14.90 -1.66 -0.51
CA PHE A 9 14.35 -2.95 -0.12
C PHE A 9 15.02 -4.10 -0.90
N SER A 10 15.39 -3.90 -2.16
CA SER A 10 16.11 -4.90 -2.97
C SER A 10 17.49 -5.24 -2.42
N LYS A 11 18.10 -4.33 -1.65
CA LYS A 11 19.36 -4.54 -0.92
C LYS A 11 19.14 -5.22 0.43
N GLY A 12 17.89 -5.39 0.86
CA GLY A 12 17.50 -5.90 2.18
C GLY A 12 17.34 -4.80 3.23
N ASN A 13 17.27 -3.53 2.83
CA ASN A 13 17.17 -2.40 3.73
C ASN A 13 15.72 -1.90 3.81
N TYR A 14 15.13 -1.91 4.99
CA TYR A 14 13.87 -1.19 5.21
C TYR A 14 14.13 0.31 5.33
N VAL A 15 13.24 1.07 4.70
CA VAL A 15 13.19 2.52 4.77
C VAL A 15 11.77 2.99 5.07
N GLY A 16 11.69 4.16 5.69
CA GLY A 16 10.47 4.80 6.14
C GLY A 16 10.44 6.23 5.65
N PHE A 17 9.45 6.99 6.13
CA PHE A 17 9.26 8.38 5.74
C PHE A 17 9.13 9.27 6.97
N GLU A 18 9.86 10.38 6.93
CA GLU A 18 9.65 11.53 7.80
C GLU A 18 9.05 12.66 6.98
N TYR A 19 8.23 13.49 7.63
CA TYR A 19 7.62 14.66 7.03
C TYR A 19 8.05 15.90 7.80
N ASP A 20 8.40 16.95 7.07
CA ASP A 20 8.53 18.27 7.68
C ASP A 20 7.14 18.89 7.95
N LYS A 21 7.13 20.05 8.61
CA LYS A 21 5.89 20.79 8.93
C LYS A 21 5.12 21.27 7.68
N LEU A 22 5.74 21.22 6.50
CA LEU A 22 5.16 21.60 5.22
C LEU A 22 4.64 20.37 4.44
N GLY A 23 4.82 19.16 4.97
CA GLY A 23 4.43 17.90 4.34
C GLY A 23 5.43 17.37 3.31
N ASN A 24 6.62 17.94 3.20
CA ASN A 24 7.67 17.39 2.34
C ASN A 24 8.23 16.12 2.95
N LYS A 25 8.44 15.13 2.08
CA LYS A 25 8.87 13.79 2.45
C LYS A 25 10.38 13.63 2.42
N LYS A 26 10.93 13.04 3.46
CA LYS A 26 12.30 12.54 3.53
C LYS A 26 12.30 11.04 3.76
N ILE A 27 13.12 10.30 2.99
CA ILE A 27 13.33 8.87 3.27
C ILE A 27 14.34 8.73 4.41
N ILE A 28 13.99 7.89 5.38
CA ILE A 28 14.82 7.58 6.52
C ILE A 28 15.06 6.06 6.62
N LYS A 29 16.15 5.67 7.27
CA LYS A 29 16.32 4.27 7.67
C LYS A 29 15.30 3.96 8.76
N VAL A 30 14.65 2.80 8.64
CA VAL A 30 13.77 2.31 9.70
C VAL A 30 14.64 1.64 10.76
N ASP A 31 14.42 2.00 12.01
CA ASP A 31 14.86 1.19 13.13
C ASP A 31 13.94 -0.03 13.22
N ILE A 32 14.41 -1.14 12.66
CA ILE A 32 13.67 -2.41 12.54
C ILE A 32 13.46 -3.03 13.93
N ASP A 33 14.33 -2.71 14.89
CA ASP A 33 14.25 -3.20 16.26
C ASP A 33 13.14 -2.45 17.01
N ALA A 34 13.11 -1.12 16.86
CA ALA A 34 12.02 -0.28 17.37
C ALA A 34 10.67 -0.63 16.72
N ALA A 35 10.68 -1.00 15.43
CA ALA A 35 9.49 -1.47 14.72
C ALA A 35 9.01 -2.88 15.13
N ARG A 36 9.70 -3.53 16.09
CA ARG A 36 9.42 -4.89 16.58
C ARG A 36 9.36 -5.94 15.47
N MET A 37 10.08 -5.71 14.38
CA MET A 37 10.15 -6.63 13.24
C MET A 37 11.23 -7.71 13.42
N GLY A 38 11.85 -7.82 14.60
CA GLY A 38 12.73 -8.94 14.93
C GLY A 38 14.19 -8.79 14.50
N GLY A 39 14.78 -7.58 14.59
CA GLY A 39 16.21 -7.39 14.38
C GLY A 39 16.55 -6.84 12.99
N ALA A 40 17.18 -5.66 12.88
CA ALA A 40 17.59 -5.11 11.58
C ALA A 40 18.52 -6.04 10.76
N ASN A 41 19.28 -6.89 11.45
CA ASN A 41 20.24 -7.82 10.86
C ASN A 41 19.71 -9.25 10.70
N ALA A 42 18.46 -9.53 11.10
CA ALA A 42 17.89 -10.86 10.93
C ALA A 42 17.79 -11.19 9.43
N VAL A 43 18.25 -12.39 9.06
CA VAL A 43 18.20 -12.88 7.67
C VAL A 43 16.76 -12.87 7.15
N SER A 44 15.79 -13.20 8.01
CA SER A 44 14.35 -13.11 7.72
C SER A 44 13.94 -11.71 7.25
N ASN A 45 14.41 -10.65 7.91
CA ASN A 45 14.04 -9.28 7.56
C ASN A 45 14.67 -8.80 6.26
N LYS A 46 15.94 -9.15 6.02
CA LYS A 46 16.60 -8.85 4.73
C LYS A 46 15.89 -9.56 3.58
N ASN A 47 15.48 -10.81 3.79
CA ASN A 47 14.75 -11.58 2.78
C ASN A 47 13.34 -11.01 2.57
N MET A 48 12.64 -10.60 3.64
CA MET A 48 11.33 -10.00 3.55
C MET A 48 11.35 -8.66 2.80
N ALA A 49 12.34 -7.81 3.06
CA ALA A 49 12.55 -6.57 2.30
C ALA A 49 12.75 -6.87 0.80
N LYS A 50 13.59 -7.85 0.46
CA LYS A 50 13.82 -8.27 -0.94
C LYS A 50 12.55 -8.79 -1.62
N LEU A 51 11.75 -9.60 -0.91
CA LEU A 51 10.46 -10.06 -1.41
C LEU A 51 9.50 -8.89 -1.65
N ALA A 52 9.36 -7.99 -0.68
CA ALA A 52 8.55 -6.78 -0.82
C ALA A 52 9.02 -5.89 -1.99
N ALA A 53 10.33 -5.79 -2.24
CA ALA A 53 10.87 -5.10 -3.42
C ALA A 53 10.43 -5.75 -4.73
N SER A 54 10.49 -7.09 -4.83
CA SER A 54 10.04 -7.79 -6.04
C SER A 54 8.55 -7.54 -6.32
N LEU A 55 7.71 -7.58 -5.29
CA LEU A 55 6.27 -7.29 -5.42
C LEU A 55 6.02 -5.82 -5.78
N GLY A 56 6.77 -4.90 -5.20
CA GLY A 56 6.63 -3.46 -5.42
C GLY A 56 7.25 -2.94 -6.72
N HIS A 57 8.21 -3.68 -7.30
CA HIS A 57 8.88 -3.34 -8.56
C HIS A 57 7.97 -3.55 -9.78
N PHE A 58 7.17 -4.63 -9.77
CA PHE A 58 6.24 -4.89 -10.85
C PHE A 58 5.06 -3.92 -10.80
N LYS A 59 4.84 -3.19 -11.90
CA LYS A 59 3.66 -2.34 -12.04
C LYS A 59 2.45 -3.22 -12.34
N TYR A 60 1.62 -3.47 -11.33
CA TYR A 60 0.40 -4.25 -11.48
C TYR A 60 -0.51 -3.71 -12.59
N THR A 61 -0.49 -2.40 -12.85
CA THR A 61 -1.22 -1.77 -13.96
C THR A 61 -0.82 -2.31 -15.34
N LYS A 62 0.43 -2.78 -15.50
CA LYS A 62 0.89 -3.49 -16.70
C LYS A 62 0.43 -4.94 -16.70
N LEU A 63 0.63 -5.65 -15.59
CA LEU A 63 0.31 -7.07 -15.46
C LEU A 63 -1.19 -7.36 -15.60
N LEU A 64 -2.03 -6.49 -15.02
CA LEU A 64 -3.48 -6.64 -14.98
C LEU A 64 -4.18 -5.91 -16.13
N LYS A 65 -3.44 -5.42 -17.14
CA LYS A 65 -4.00 -4.64 -18.26
C LYS A 65 -5.15 -5.37 -18.96
N ASN A 66 -5.06 -6.69 -19.11
CA ASN A 66 -6.05 -7.50 -19.82
C ASN A 66 -6.93 -8.33 -18.88
N VAL A 67 -6.83 -8.12 -17.57
CA VAL A 67 -7.65 -8.82 -16.58
C VAL A 67 -8.95 -8.03 -16.36
N ASN A 68 -10.06 -8.75 -16.19
CA ASN A 68 -11.31 -8.17 -15.72
C ASN A 68 -11.23 -7.99 -14.20
N LEU A 69 -11.42 -6.76 -13.72
CA LEU A 69 -11.38 -6.41 -12.30
C LEU A 69 -12.74 -5.90 -11.79
N SER A 70 -13.84 -6.20 -12.50
CA SER A 70 -15.17 -5.71 -12.15
C SER A 70 -15.69 -6.18 -10.79
N ASN A 71 -15.12 -7.25 -10.23
CA ASN A 71 -15.42 -7.80 -8.91
C ASN A 71 -14.31 -7.51 -7.88
N VAL A 72 -13.43 -6.54 -8.17
CA VAL A 72 -12.37 -6.12 -7.26
C VAL A 72 -12.81 -4.85 -6.55
N THR A 73 -12.63 -4.86 -5.24
CA THR A 73 -12.67 -3.68 -4.39
C THR A 73 -11.25 -3.40 -3.90
N TYR A 74 -10.81 -2.16 -4.00
CA TYR A 74 -9.49 -1.74 -3.53
C TYR A 74 -9.64 -0.74 -2.39
N VAL A 75 -8.93 -0.99 -1.28
CA VAL A 75 -8.97 -0.18 -0.06
C VAL A 75 -7.57 0.35 0.22
N TYR A 76 -7.41 1.67 0.43
CA TYR A 76 -6.13 2.25 0.78
C TYR A 76 -6.24 3.56 1.56
N GLY A 77 -5.22 3.85 2.36
CA GLY A 77 -5.11 5.11 3.10
C GLY A 77 -4.33 6.17 2.34
N LYS A 78 -4.76 7.44 2.42
CA LYS A 78 -4.02 8.56 1.83
C LYS A 78 -2.65 8.78 2.48
N LYS A 79 -2.49 8.37 3.74
CA LYS A 79 -1.22 8.44 4.49
C LYS A 79 -0.51 7.08 4.55
N ASP A 80 -0.99 6.06 3.82
CA ASP A 80 -0.40 4.73 3.78
C ASP A 80 0.84 4.68 2.86
N GLU A 81 1.92 5.35 3.23
CA GLU A 81 3.08 5.49 2.35
C GLU A 81 4.01 4.28 2.30
N GLN A 82 4.04 3.46 3.35
CA GLN A 82 4.93 2.30 3.43
C GLN A 82 4.46 1.12 2.59
N VAL A 83 3.14 0.85 2.53
CA VAL A 83 2.59 -0.27 1.75
C VAL A 83 1.77 0.14 0.53
N GLY A 84 1.34 1.40 0.42
CA GLY A 84 1.10 1.99 -0.90
C GLY A 84 -0.18 2.80 -1.04
N ARG A 85 -0.06 4.11 -0.76
CA ARG A 85 -0.85 5.15 -1.41
C ARG A 85 -0.75 4.93 -2.92
N LEU A 86 -1.90 4.82 -3.56
CA LEU A 86 -1.97 4.79 -5.01
C LEU A 86 -1.50 6.13 -5.59
N THR A 87 -0.70 6.06 -6.63
CA THR A 87 -0.42 7.20 -7.51
C THR A 87 -1.65 7.56 -8.32
N LYS A 88 -1.70 8.78 -8.88
CA LYS A 88 -2.79 9.20 -9.75
C LYS A 88 -3.01 8.22 -10.93
N ASN A 89 -1.93 7.75 -11.57
CA ASN A 89 -2.01 6.81 -12.68
C ASN A 89 -2.60 5.45 -12.28
N GLU A 90 -2.30 5.00 -11.06
CA GLU A 90 -2.85 3.77 -10.49
C GLU A 90 -4.34 3.91 -10.16
N ILE A 91 -4.75 5.05 -9.61
CA ILE A 91 -6.17 5.38 -9.39
C ILE A 91 -6.91 5.43 -10.73
N ASP A 92 -6.37 6.13 -11.72
CA ASP A 92 -6.98 6.27 -13.04
C ASP A 92 -7.10 4.89 -13.73
N PHE A 93 -6.09 4.02 -13.59
CA PHE A 93 -6.16 2.63 -14.06
C PHE A 93 -7.30 1.85 -13.39
N LEU A 94 -7.38 1.86 -12.06
CA LEU A 94 -8.43 1.13 -11.33
C LEU A 94 -9.83 1.63 -11.68
N LYS A 95 -10.01 2.95 -11.81
CA LYS A 95 -11.27 3.57 -12.27
C LYS A 95 -11.63 3.13 -13.68
N SER A 96 -10.67 3.08 -14.61
CA SER A 96 -10.90 2.60 -15.99
C SER A 96 -11.37 1.14 -16.02
N LYS A 97 -11.03 0.36 -14.99
CA LYS A 97 -11.42 -1.03 -14.79
C LYS A 97 -12.71 -1.20 -13.98
N LYS A 98 -13.38 -0.11 -13.63
CA LYS A 98 -14.60 -0.09 -12.80
C LYS A 98 -14.41 -0.71 -11.40
N VAL A 99 -13.17 -0.68 -10.88
CA VAL A 99 -12.87 -1.12 -9.51
C VAL A 99 -13.49 -0.15 -8.52
N LYS A 100 -14.14 -0.68 -7.47
CA LYS A 100 -14.62 0.14 -6.36
C LYS A 100 -13.46 0.55 -5.47
N LEU A 101 -13.32 1.85 -5.19
CA LEU A 101 -12.29 2.39 -4.32
C LEU A 101 -12.88 2.85 -2.99
N PHE A 102 -12.29 2.39 -1.89
CA PHE A 102 -12.49 2.97 -0.55
C PHE A 102 -11.19 3.63 -0.12
N ILE A 103 -11.28 4.91 0.25
CA ILE A 103 -10.12 5.76 0.51
C ILE A 103 -10.21 6.28 1.93
N GLY A 104 -9.30 5.84 2.79
CA GLY A 104 -9.18 6.38 4.15
C GLY A 104 -8.28 7.61 4.21
N GLU A 105 -8.55 8.53 5.14
CA GLU A 105 -7.68 9.68 5.40
C GLU A 105 -6.43 9.33 6.23
N GLY A 106 -6.39 8.11 6.77
CA GLY A 106 -5.37 7.64 7.71
C GLY A 106 -4.24 6.82 7.07
N THR A 107 -3.49 6.20 7.96
CA THR A 107 -2.45 5.19 7.72
C THR A 107 -3.05 3.84 7.32
N HIS A 108 -2.20 2.84 7.11
CA HIS A 108 -2.62 1.47 6.82
C HIS A 108 -3.63 0.92 7.83
N GLY A 109 -3.28 0.94 9.13
CA GLY A 109 -4.10 0.38 10.21
C GLY A 109 -5.45 1.08 10.34
N GLU A 110 -5.43 2.41 10.42
CA GLU A 110 -6.66 3.22 10.53
C GLU A 110 -7.61 2.98 9.36
N THR A 111 -7.07 2.80 8.15
CA THR A 111 -7.88 2.53 6.95
C THR A 111 -8.49 1.14 7.00
N VAL A 112 -7.71 0.12 7.40
CA VAL A 112 -8.21 -1.24 7.56
C VAL A 112 -9.37 -1.26 8.56
N ASP A 113 -9.19 -0.66 9.74
CA ASP A 113 -10.21 -0.62 10.78
C ASP A 113 -11.50 0.08 10.30
N SER A 114 -11.35 1.16 9.52
CA SER A 114 -12.49 1.95 9.04
C SER A 114 -13.25 1.28 7.90
N PHE A 115 -12.55 0.59 6.98
CA PHE A 115 -13.13 0.21 5.70
C PHE A 115 -13.20 -1.29 5.44
N ILE A 116 -12.55 -2.14 6.22
CA ILE A 116 -12.52 -3.58 5.89
C ILE A 116 -13.93 -4.17 5.89
N LYS A 117 -14.72 -3.91 6.94
CA LYS A 117 -16.10 -4.42 7.04
C LYS A 117 -16.97 -3.93 5.89
N VAL A 118 -17.02 -2.62 5.65
CA VAL A 118 -17.88 -2.05 4.60
C VAL A 118 -17.44 -2.51 3.19
N SER A 119 -16.15 -2.74 2.98
CA SER A 119 -15.63 -3.24 1.71
C SER A 119 -16.01 -4.70 1.45
N LEU A 120 -16.03 -5.53 2.49
CA LEU A 120 -16.49 -6.92 2.41
C LEU A 120 -18.00 -7.00 2.22
N ASP A 121 -18.77 -6.19 2.95
CA ASP A 121 -20.22 -6.09 2.79
C ASP A 121 -20.57 -5.69 1.34
N TYR A 122 -19.85 -4.72 0.76
CA TYR A 122 -20.03 -4.31 -0.63
C TYR A 122 -19.74 -5.42 -1.66
N LEU A 123 -18.75 -6.28 -1.39
CA LEU A 123 -18.43 -7.41 -2.27
C LEU A 123 -19.53 -8.47 -2.28
N ILE A 124 -20.24 -8.65 -1.16
CA ILE A 124 -21.33 -9.61 -1.02
C ILE A 124 -22.63 -9.03 -1.59
N ASP A 125 -22.97 -7.80 -1.18
CA ASP A 125 -24.12 -7.08 -1.69
C ASP A 125 -23.82 -5.56 -1.79
N PRO A 126 -23.64 -5.03 -3.00
CA PRO A 126 -23.42 -3.61 -3.22
C PRO A 126 -24.54 -2.69 -2.68
N LYS A 127 -25.73 -3.22 -2.41
CA LYS A 127 -26.87 -2.48 -1.85
C LYS A 127 -26.84 -2.36 -0.32
N ILE A 128 -26.06 -3.19 0.36
CA ILE A 128 -25.97 -3.20 1.85
C ILE A 128 -24.96 -2.16 2.35
N ALA A 129 -24.03 -1.71 1.50
CA ALA A 129 -23.02 -0.72 1.85
C ALA A 129 -23.61 0.70 1.98
N TYR A 130 -24.46 0.91 3.00
CA TYR A 130 -24.85 2.22 3.46
C TYR A 130 -23.69 2.84 4.27
N ILE A 131 -23.34 4.06 3.88
CA ILE A 131 -22.17 4.83 4.29
C ILE A 131 -22.41 5.45 5.69
N LEU A 132 -21.39 5.39 6.56
CA LEU A 132 -21.17 6.34 7.67
C LEU A 132 -20.57 7.63 7.11
#